data_AF-A0A495ANC5-F1
#
_entry.id   AF-A0A495ANC5-F1
#
_cell.length_a   1.000
_cell.length_b   1.000
_cell.length_c   1.000
_cell.angle_alpha   90.00
_cell.angle_beta   90.00
_cell.angle_gamma   90.00
#
_symmetry.space_group_name_H-M   'P 1'
#
loop_
_entity.id
_entity.type
_entity.pdbx_description
1 polymer ?
#
loop_
_entity_poly.entity_id
_entity_poly.type
_entity_poly.pdbx_seq_one_letter_code
_entity_poly.pdbx_strand_id
1 'polypeptide(L)'
;MAKNTVCIWYDHDAEDAARFYAATFPDSSVGAVIPAPGDYPDGKAGDTIVVEFIVAGVPCIGLNGGPHFKHNEAFSFQIATDDQEETDRYWHAIVGNGG
;
A
#
# COMPACT_ATOMS: atom_id res chain seq x y z
N MET A 1 -11.05 -1.88 14.74
CA MET A 1 -10.36 -0.91 13.87
C MET A 1 -9.28 -0.22 14.65
N ALA A 2 -8.14 0.03 14.03
CA ALA A 2 -7.11 0.89 14.61
C ALA A 2 -7.69 2.30 14.83
N LYS A 3 -7.20 2.99 15.87
CA LYS A 3 -7.64 4.37 16.15
C LYS A 3 -7.17 5.37 15.08
N ASN A 4 -6.09 5.04 14.38
CA ASN A 4 -5.53 5.80 13.27
C ASN A 4 -5.07 4.81 12.18
N THR A 5 -5.24 5.19 10.92
CA THR A 5 -4.90 4.38 9.74
C THR A 5 -4.33 5.29 8.66
N VAL A 6 -3.20 4.91 8.06
CA VAL A 6 -2.60 5.67 6.96
C VAL A 6 -3.37 5.37 5.67
N CYS A 7 -3.87 6.41 5.00
CA CYS A 7 -4.54 6.27 3.71
C CYS A 7 -3.58 6.64 2.58
N ILE A 8 -3.37 5.71 1.65
CA ILE A 8 -2.46 5.86 0.51
C ILE A 8 -3.29 5.76 -0.78
N TRP A 9 -3.11 6.74 -1.66
CA TRP A 9 -3.83 6.82 -2.93
C TRP A 9 -3.15 5.98 -4.01
N TYR A 10 -3.92 5.17 -4.72
CA TYR A 10 -3.49 4.38 -5.86
C TYR A 10 -4.34 4.70 -7.09
N ASP A 11 -3.80 4.41 -8.26
CA ASP A 11 -4.54 4.52 -9.51
C ASP A 11 -5.59 3.39 -9.57
N HIS A 12 -5.13 2.14 -9.54
CA HIS A 12 -5.97 0.93 -9.55
C HIS A 12 -5.33 -0.30 -8.88
N ASP A 13 -4.10 -0.16 -8.42
CA ASP A 13 -3.17 -1.23 -8.04
C ASP A 13 -2.96 -1.36 -6.52
N ALA A 14 -3.89 -0.85 -5.71
CA ALA A 14 -3.81 -0.91 -4.25
C ALA A 14 -3.63 -2.34 -3.71
N GLU A 15 -4.26 -3.34 -4.34
CA GLU A 15 -4.15 -4.73 -3.90
C GLU A 15 -2.76 -5.31 -4.20
N ASP A 16 -2.22 -5.04 -5.39
CA ASP A 16 -0.89 -5.50 -5.78
C ASP A 16 0.19 -4.85 -4.92
N ALA A 17 0.06 -3.55 -4.62
CA ALA A 17 0.94 -2.86 -3.70
C ALA A 17 0.87 -3.44 -2.27
N ALA A 18 -0.34 -3.69 -1.76
CA ALA A 18 -0.53 -4.31 -0.44
C ALA A 18 0.12 -5.70 -0.37
N ARG A 19 -0.05 -6.52 -1.41
CA ARG A 19 0.57 -7.86 -1.53
C ARG A 19 2.09 -7.76 -1.59
N PHE A 20 2.63 -6.81 -2.34
CA PHE A 20 4.06 -6.55 -2.42
C PHE A 20 4.64 -6.18 -1.05
N TYR A 21 4.04 -5.23 -0.33
CA TYR A 21 4.53 -4.85 0.99
C TYR A 21 4.44 -6.01 2.01
N ALA A 22 3.32 -6.75 1.99
CA ALA A 22 3.14 -7.91 2.86
C ALA A 22 4.17 -9.02 2.62
N ALA A 23 4.63 -9.20 1.38
CA ALA A 23 5.67 -10.17 1.03
C ALA A 23 7.09 -9.64 1.30
N THR A 24 7.28 -8.32 1.33
CA THR A 24 8.60 -7.68 1.40
C THR A 24 9.04 -7.39 2.83
N PHE A 25 8.13 -6.88 3.66
CA PHE A 25 8.45 -6.41 5.01
C PHE A 25 7.94 -7.38 6.08
N PRO A 26 8.68 -7.57 7.18
CA PRO A 26 8.17 -8.30 8.33
C PRO A 26 6.96 -7.59 8.94
N ASP A 27 6.17 -8.31 9.74
CA ASP A 27 4.98 -7.79 10.43
C ASP A 27 4.01 -7.03 9.50
N SER A 28 3.89 -7.54 8.28
CA SER A 28 3.08 -6.97 7.21
C SER A 28 2.09 -8.00 6.69
N SER A 29 0.90 -7.56 6.30
CA SER A 29 -0.17 -8.47 5.88
C SER A 29 -1.23 -7.76 5.06
N VAL A 30 -1.85 -8.46 4.11
CA VAL A 30 -3.06 -8.01 3.43
C VAL A 30 -4.29 -8.32 4.29
N GLY A 31 -5.19 -7.35 4.41
CA GLY A 31 -6.47 -7.45 5.11
C GLY A 31 -7.64 -7.59 4.14
N ALA A 32 -8.75 -6.91 4.45
CA ALA A 32 -9.95 -6.94 3.63
C ALA A 32 -9.75 -6.23 2.28
N VAL A 33 -10.27 -6.85 1.21
CA VAL A 33 -10.45 -6.23 -0.10
C VAL A 33 -11.91 -5.84 -0.24
N ILE A 34 -12.18 -4.55 -0.32
CA ILE A 34 -13.52 -3.97 -0.25
C ILE A 34 -13.91 -3.48 -1.64
N PRO A 35 -14.99 -4.03 -2.24
CA PRO A 35 -15.49 -3.58 -3.54
C PRO A 35 -16.30 -2.28 -3.42
N ALA A 36 -16.33 -1.51 -4.50
CA ALA A 36 -17.14 -0.30 -4.62
C ALA A 36 -18.65 -0.66 -4.55
N PRO A 37 -19.43 0.00 -3.68
CA PRO A 37 -20.87 -0.26 -3.56
C PRO A 37 -21.69 0.30 -4.74
N GLY A 38 -21.08 1.09 -5.61
CA GLY A 38 -21.68 1.75 -6.76
C GLY A 38 -20.60 2.26 -7.70
N ASP A 39 -21.00 2.78 -8.86
CA ASP A 39 -20.07 3.42 -9.79
C ASP A 39 -19.45 4.68 -9.17
N TYR A 40 -18.20 4.97 -9.53
CA TYR A 40 -17.44 6.12 -9.05
C TYR A 40 -16.63 6.74 -10.21
N PRO A 41 -16.02 7.93 -10.05
CA PRO A 41 -15.40 8.65 -11.17
C PRO A 41 -14.40 7.84 -11.99
N ASP A 42 -13.68 6.90 -11.35
CA ASP A 42 -12.59 6.12 -11.96
C ASP A 42 -12.81 4.60 -11.87
N GLY A 43 -14.06 4.14 -11.69
CA GLY A 43 -14.39 2.71 -11.70
C GLY A 43 -15.87 2.41 -11.49
N LYS A 44 -16.19 1.12 -11.37
CA LYS A 44 -17.58 0.62 -11.38
C LYS A 44 -17.93 -0.08 -10.07
N ALA A 45 -19.23 -0.24 -9.85
CA ALA A 45 -19.73 -1.10 -8.77
C ALA A 45 -19.11 -2.50 -8.88
N GLY A 46 -18.57 -3.01 -7.77
CA GLY A 46 -17.89 -4.31 -7.71
C GLY A 46 -16.38 -4.26 -7.94
N ASP A 47 -15.82 -3.20 -8.51
CA ASP A 47 -14.36 -3.03 -8.60
C ASP A 47 -13.76 -2.82 -7.20
N THR A 48 -12.52 -3.27 -6.97
CA THR A 48 -11.82 -3.02 -5.71
C THR A 48 -11.62 -1.52 -5.50
N ILE A 49 -12.21 -0.96 -4.43
CA ILE A 49 -12.06 0.47 -4.08
C ILE A 49 -11.09 0.69 -2.92
N VAL A 50 -11.15 -0.18 -1.89
CA VAL A 50 -10.29 -0.06 -0.69
C VAL A 50 -9.67 -1.40 -0.38
N VAL A 51 -8.37 -1.41 -0.09
CA VAL A 51 -7.64 -2.57 0.41
C VAL A 51 -7.06 -2.22 1.78
N GLU A 52 -7.42 -2.98 2.81
CA GLU A 52 -6.76 -2.88 4.11
C GLU A 52 -5.45 -3.66 4.10
N PHE A 53 -4.40 -3.12 4.70
CA PHE A 53 -3.14 -3.83 4.88
C PHE A 53 -2.34 -3.28 6.06
N ILE A 54 -1.29 -4.01 6.44
CA ILE A 54 -0.32 -3.61 7.47
C ILE A 54 1.07 -3.61 6.83
N VAL A 55 1.87 -2.58 7.11
CA VAL A 55 3.28 -2.50 6.73
C VAL A 55 4.12 -2.27 7.98
N ALA A 56 4.97 -3.23 8.34
CA ALA A 56 5.82 -3.18 9.53
C ALA A 56 5.05 -2.76 10.81
N GLY A 57 3.87 -3.35 11.03
CA GLY A 57 2.98 -3.04 12.15
C GLY A 57 2.13 -1.77 12.00
N VAL A 58 2.30 -0.98 10.93
CA VAL A 58 1.49 0.22 10.67
C VAL A 58 0.20 -0.14 9.92
N PRO A 59 -0.99 0.17 10.45
CA PRO A 59 -2.25 -0.06 9.75
C PRO A 59 -2.44 0.97 8.61
N CYS A 60 -2.71 0.45 7.43
CA CYS A 60 -2.87 1.20 6.19
C CYS A 60 -4.16 0.83 5.46
N ILE A 61 -4.62 1.73 4.61
CA ILE A 61 -5.54 1.44 3.51
C ILE A 61 -4.97 1.96 2.20
N GLY A 62 -5.18 1.20 1.13
CA GLY A 62 -4.95 1.61 -0.23
C GLY A 62 -6.29 1.97 -0.87
N LEU A 63 -6.42 3.18 -1.38
CA LEU A 63 -7.63 3.68 -2.04
C LEU A 63 -7.38 3.77 -3.54
N ASN A 64 -8.09 2.96 -4.32
CA ASN A 64 -8.10 3.04 -5.78
C ASN A 64 -8.98 4.22 -6.20
N GLY A 65 -8.33 5.36 -6.42
CA GLY A 65 -9.00 6.62 -6.77
C GLY A 65 -8.65 7.16 -8.15
N GLY A 66 -7.92 6.41 -8.97
CA GLY A 66 -7.49 6.86 -10.30
C GLY A 66 -6.32 7.84 -10.28
N PRO A 67 -5.93 8.40 -11.44
CA PRO A 67 -4.64 9.08 -11.64
C PRO A 67 -4.56 10.51 -11.10
N HIS A 68 -5.56 11.00 -10.36
CA HIS A 68 -5.72 12.41 -9.99
C HIS A 68 -4.67 12.95 -9.03
N PHE A 69 -4.19 12.11 -8.11
CA PHE A 69 -3.17 12.49 -7.13
C PHE A 69 -1.92 11.65 -7.33
N LYS A 70 -0.76 12.31 -7.18
CA LYS A 70 0.55 11.68 -7.31
C LYS A 70 1.29 11.80 -5.99
N HIS A 71 1.94 10.72 -5.58
CA HIS A 71 2.83 10.75 -4.43
C HIS A 71 3.99 11.71 -4.67
N ASN A 72 4.48 12.26 -3.57
CA ASN A 72 5.72 13.02 -3.51
C ASN A 72 6.35 12.80 -2.13
N GLU A 73 7.54 13.37 -1.95
CA GLU A 73 8.38 13.17 -0.78
C GLU A 73 7.82 13.80 0.50
N ALA A 74 6.69 14.53 0.45
CA ALA A 74 6.04 15.07 1.64
C ALA A 74 5.48 13.97 2.56
N PHE A 75 5.28 12.76 2.03
CA PHE A 75 5.00 11.56 2.82
C PHE A 75 6.01 10.46 2.49
N SER A 76 6.52 9.77 3.51
CA SER A 76 7.42 8.63 3.36
C SER A 76 7.27 7.66 4.53
N PHE A 77 7.43 6.37 4.27
CA PHE A 77 7.75 5.42 5.32
C PHE A 77 9.26 5.38 5.54
N GLN A 78 9.67 5.40 6.80
CA GLN A 78 11.04 5.14 7.19
C GLN A 78 11.08 3.76 7.85
N ILE A 79 11.79 2.81 7.23
CA ILE A 79 12.03 1.48 7.77
C ILE A 79 13.41 1.49 8.41
N ALA A 80 13.46 1.25 9.72
CA ALA A 80 14.72 1.02 10.42
C ALA A 80 15.21 -0.39 10.12
N THR A 81 16.51 -0.54 9.90
CA THR A 81 17.16 -1.81 9.63
C THR A 81 18.28 -2.05 10.63
N ASP A 82 18.50 -3.31 10.99
CA ASP A 82 19.49 -3.69 11.99
C ASP A 82 20.89 -3.84 11.39
N ASP A 83 20.97 -4.19 10.10
CA ASP A 83 22.23 -4.40 9.39
C ASP A 83 22.18 -4.04 7.89
N GLN A 84 23.33 -4.17 7.23
CA GLN A 84 23.47 -3.88 5.81
C GLN A 84 22.74 -4.88 4.92
N GLU A 85 22.66 -6.16 5.30
CA GLU A 85 21.99 -7.18 4.49
C GLU A 85 20.49 -6.90 4.41
N GLU A 86 19.88 -6.53 5.53
CA GLU A 86 18.49 -6.12 5.59
C GLU A 86 18.25 -4.84 4.79
N THR A 87 19.14 -3.86 4.94
CA THR A 87 19.10 -2.61 4.16
C THR A 87 19.11 -2.89 2.67
N ASP A 88 20.06 -3.71 2.20
CA ASP A 88 20.20 -4.07 0.80
C ASP A 88 18.98 -4.86 0.31
N ARG A 89 18.46 -5.79 1.12
CA ARG A 89 17.27 -6.58 0.77
C ARG A 89 16.05 -5.71 0.51
N TYR A 90 15.72 -4.80 1.43
CA TYR A 90 14.55 -3.93 1.26
C TYR A 90 14.74 -2.91 0.16
N TRP A 91 15.95 -2.31 0.08
CA TRP A 91 16.28 -1.37 -0.98
C TRP A 91 16.13 -2.01 -2.37
N HIS A 92 16.73 -3.18 -2.58
CA HIS A 92 16.65 -3.88 -3.86
C HIS A 92 15.23 -4.37 -4.17
N ALA A 93 14.43 -4.75 -3.17
CA ALA A 93 13.05 -5.16 -3.38
C ALA A 93 12.20 -4.01 -3.92
N ILE A 94 12.33 -2.80 -3.34
CA ILE A 94 11.59 -1.61 -3.79
C ILE A 94 12.08 -1.17 -5.18
N VAL A 95 13.37 -0.85 -5.31
CA VAL A 95 13.94 -0.31 -6.55
C VAL A 95 13.87 -1.32 -7.70
N GLY A 96 13.97 -2.62 -7.40
CA GLY A 96 13.86 -3.70 -8.39
C GLY A 96 12.44 -3.95 -8.90
N ASN A 97 11.40 -3.42 -8.23
CA ASN A 97 10.00 -3.60 -8.61
C ASN A 97 9.40 -2.37 -9.33
N GLY A 98 10.23 -1.58 -9.99
CA GLY A 98 9.79 -0.43 -10.80
C GLY A 98 9.87 0.93 -10.13
N GLY A 99 10.52 1.03 -8.96
CA GLY A 99 10.85 2.32 -8.33
C GLY A 99 11.03 2.25 -6.82
#